data_AF-A0A1B6ICU0-F1
#
_entry.id   AF-A0A1B6ICU0-F1
#
_cell.length_a   1.000
_cell.length_b   1.000
_cell.length_c   1.000
_cell.angle_alpha   90.00
_cell.angle_beta   90.00
_cell.angle_gamma   90.00
#
_symmetry.space_group_name_H-M   'P 1'
#
loop_
_entity.id
_entity.type
_entity.pdbx_description
1 polymer ?
#
loop_
_entity_poly.entity_id
_entity_poly.type
_entity_poly.pdbx_seq_one_letter_code
_entity_poly.pdbx_strand_id
1 'polypeptide(L)'
;QSNQFTQSFVKEMEGKDFTISYLQQYGFDKPVLFKDKADLGLLVPSKIFSVNDVKICVGSRRQIDVMDVNTQKNIVMTMKEWQKYFDDPVRHRILNVLSLEFSHTKLD
;
A
#
# COMPACT_ATOMS: atom_id res chain seq x y z
N GLN A 1 -23.78 0.58 9.88
CA GLN A 1 -22.85 -0.50 9.49
C GLN A 1 -23.66 -1.79 9.40
N SER A 2 -23.39 -2.62 8.39
CA SER A 2 -24.05 -3.93 8.25
C SER A 2 -23.37 -4.92 9.20
N ASN A 3 -24.14 -5.57 10.09
CA ASN A 3 -23.64 -6.63 10.98
C ASN A 3 -23.53 -8.00 10.27
N GLN A 4 -23.38 -8.00 8.95
CA GLN A 4 -23.31 -9.24 8.16
C GLN A 4 -21.91 -9.87 8.17
N PHE A 5 -20.87 -9.11 8.51
CA PHE A 5 -19.48 -9.60 8.59
C PHE A 5 -18.96 -9.48 10.02
N THR A 6 -19.38 -10.40 10.89
CA THR A 6 -19.05 -10.40 12.34
C THR A 6 -17.91 -11.34 12.71
N GLN A 7 -17.41 -12.13 11.76
CA GLN A 7 -16.36 -13.10 12.01
C GLN A 7 -15.02 -12.40 12.31
N SER A 8 -14.38 -12.81 13.39
CA SER A 8 -13.03 -12.34 13.76
C SER A 8 -11.99 -13.35 13.31
N PHE A 9 -11.26 -13.01 12.25
CA PHE A 9 -10.15 -13.81 11.73
C PHE A 9 -8.78 -13.22 12.03
N VAL A 10 -8.75 -11.94 12.41
CA VAL A 10 -7.52 -11.16 12.55
C VAL A 10 -6.97 -11.32 13.96
N LYS A 11 -5.67 -11.62 14.05
CA LYS A 11 -4.95 -11.61 15.31
C LYS A 11 -4.31 -10.24 15.52
N GLU A 12 -4.75 -9.54 16.56
CA GLU A 12 -4.05 -8.32 17.00
C GLU A 12 -2.76 -8.69 17.76
N MET A 13 -1.67 -7.99 17.48
CA MET A 13 -0.36 -8.21 18.11
C MET A 13 0.39 -6.90 18.33
N GLU A 14 1.30 -6.89 19.30
CA GLU A 14 2.32 -5.85 19.45
C GLU A 14 3.58 -6.23 18.63
N GLY A 15 4.32 -5.24 18.14
CA GLY A 15 5.47 -5.50 17.27
C GLY A 15 6.55 -6.34 17.94
N LYS A 16 6.81 -6.11 19.23
CA LYS A 16 7.80 -6.86 20.02
C LYS A 16 7.52 -8.37 20.10
N ASP A 17 6.27 -8.78 19.95
CA ASP A 17 5.84 -10.18 20.01
C ASP A 17 5.97 -10.87 18.66
N PHE A 18 6.10 -10.11 17.57
CA PHE A 18 6.24 -10.63 16.21
C PHE A 18 7.70 -10.97 15.88
N THR A 19 8.13 -12.14 16.36
CA THR A 19 9.51 -12.61 16.25
C THR A 19 9.62 -13.91 15.42
N ILE A 20 10.83 -14.28 15.02
CA ILE A 20 11.09 -15.57 14.37
C ILE A 20 10.66 -16.74 15.27
N SER A 21 10.94 -16.68 16.57
CA SER A 21 10.52 -17.71 17.52
C SER A 21 9.00 -17.87 17.56
N TYR A 22 8.26 -16.75 17.54
CA TYR A 22 6.81 -16.76 17.45
C TYR A 22 6.34 -17.45 16.15
N LEU A 23 6.92 -17.08 15.00
CA LEU A 23 6.55 -17.67 13.70
C LEU A 23 6.88 -19.17 13.62
N GLN A 24 7.99 -19.62 14.19
CA GLN A 24 8.36 -21.04 14.23
C GLN A 24 7.41 -21.86 15.11
N GLN A 25 6.96 -21.27 16.23
CA GLN A 25 6.07 -21.96 17.18
C GLN A 25 4.62 -22.02 16.69
N TYR A 26 4.13 -20.94 16.09
CA TYR A 26 2.69 -20.79 15.78
C TYR A 26 2.38 -20.73 14.28
N GLY A 27 3.39 -20.59 13.42
CA GLY A 27 3.22 -20.37 11.99
C GLY A 27 2.78 -18.93 11.65
N PHE A 28 2.38 -18.75 10.38
CA PHE A 28 1.81 -17.50 9.86
C PHE A 28 0.54 -17.79 9.06
N ASP A 29 -0.43 -18.42 9.72
CA ASP A 29 -1.67 -18.95 9.12
C ASP A 29 -2.89 -18.02 9.25
N LYS A 30 -2.75 -16.93 10.00
CA LYS A 30 -3.80 -15.93 10.25
C LYS A 30 -3.35 -14.53 9.88
N PRO A 31 -4.25 -13.68 9.37
CA PRO A 31 -3.97 -12.25 9.22
C PRO A 31 -3.61 -11.62 10.56
N VAL A 32 -2.57 -10.80 10.58
CA VAL A 32 -2.11 -10.10 11.78
C VAL A 32 -2.32 -8.59 11.62
N LEU A 33 -2.81 -7.94 12.67
CA LEU A 33 -2.97 -6.50 12.73
C LEU A 33 -2.08 -5.91 13.83
N PHE A 34 -1.26 -4.95 13.45
CA PHE A 34 -0.49 -4.11 14.37
C PHE A 34 -1.12 -2.71 14.38
N LYS A 35 -1.56 -2.25 15.55
CA LYS A 35 -2.15 -0.91 15.70
C LYS A 35 -1.10 0.19 15.74
N ASP A 36 0.11 -0.15 16.16
CA ASP A 36 1.28 0.72 16.18
C ASP A 36 2.45 0.04 15.47
N LYS A 37 3.37 0.83 14.91
CA LYS A 37 4.54 0.34 14.19
C LYS A 37 5.77 0.09 15.08
N ALA A 38 5.69 0.42 16.37
CA ALA A 38 6.75 0.22 17.35
C ALA A 38 7.22 -1.23 17.31
N ASP A 39 8.54 -1.41 17.46
CA ASP A 39 9.21 -2.70 17.52
C ASP A 39 9.08 -3.61 16.27
N LEU A 40 8.48 -3.13 15.17
CA LEU A 40 8.42 -3.86 13.89
C LEU A 40 9.66 -3.66 12.99
N GLY A 41 10.57 -2.76 13.37
CA GLY A 41 11.73 -2.40 12.54
C GLY A 41 11.39 -1.69 11.23
N LEU A 42 10.16 -1.19 11.09
CA LEU A 42 9.70 -0.51 9.87
C LEU A 42 10.31 0.89 9.74
N LEU A 43 11.00 1.11 8.63
CA LEU A 43 11.36 2.44 8.16
C LEU A 43 10.33 2.86 7.12
N VAL A 44 9.58 3.92 7.41
CA VAL A 44 8.55 4.46 6.53
C VAL A 44 8.77 5.95 6.32
N PRO A 45 8.43 6.50 5.14
CA PRO A 45 8.53 7.94 4.89
C PRO A 45 7.76 8.79 5.90
N SER A 46 8.07 10.08 5.91
CA SER A 46 7.38 11.06 6.75
C SER A 46 5.87 11.08 6.50
N LYS A 47 5.08 11.46 7.50
CA LYS A 47 3.61 11.56 7.39
C LYS A 47 3.14 12.56 6.34
N ILE A 48 3.99 13.49 5.92
CA ILE A 48 3.71 14.48 4.86
C ILE A 48 4.13 13.99 3.47
N PHE A 49 4.68 12.78 3.34
CA PHE A 49 5.11 12.22 2.06
C PHE A 49 3.91 12.02 1.12
N SER A 50 4.07 12.46 -0.13
CA SER A 50 2.98 12.61 -1.09
C SER A 50 3.18 11.76 -2.35
N VAL A 51 2.14 11.66 -3.19
CA VAL A 51 2.23 11.01 -4.51
C VAL A 51 3.21 11.75 -5.43
N ASN A 52 3.39 13.07 -5.25
CA ASN A 52 4.42 13.81 -5.97
C ASN A 52 5.83 13.37 -5.57
N ASP A 53 6.08 13.09 -4.29
CA ASP A 53 7.38 12.59 -3.82
C ASP A 53 7.65 11.19 -4.37
N VAL A 54 6.64 10.30 -4.39
CA VAL A 54 6.73 9.00 -5.08
C VAL A 54 7.18 9.20 -6.53
N LYS A 55 6.52 10.07 -7.30
CA LYS A 55 6.87 10.38 -8.69
C LYS A 55 8.32 10.88 -8.83
N ILE A 56 8.80 11.71 -7.91
CA ILE A 56 10.19 12.19 -7.92
C ILE A 56 11.17 11.03 -7.70
N CYS A 57 10.87 10.14 -6.75
CA CYS A 57 11.75 9.02 -6.42
C CYS A 57 11.79 7.93 -7.50
N VAL A 58 10.62 7.57 -8.07
CA VAL A 58 10.50 6.48 -9.05
C VAL A 58 10.65 6.94 -10.51
N GLY A 59 10.54 8.24 -10.75
CA GLY A 59 10.72 8.87 -12.06
C GLY A 59 9.40 9.20 -12.78
N SER A 60 9.28 10.46 -13.23
CA SER A 60 8.05 10.99 -13.86
C SER A 60 7.57 10.24 -15.10
N ARG A 61 8.49 9.68 -15.90
CA ARG A 61 8.18 8.97 -17.15
C ARG A 61 7.99 7.46 -16.95
N ARG A 62 8.16 6.95 -15.73
CA ARG A 62 7.96 5.52 -15.43
C ARG A 62 6.53 5.15 -15.76
N GLN A 63 6.35 4.14 -16.60
CA GLN A 63 5.06 3.54 -16.88
C GLN A 63 4.63 2.68 -15.70
N ILE A 64 3.35 2.75 -15.35
CA ILE A 64 2.73 1.99 -14.28
C ILE A 64 1.43 1.37 -14.75
N ASP A 65 1.12 0.21 -14.18
CA ASP A 65 -0.17 -0.43 -14.34
C ASP A 65 -1.20 0.23 -13.41
N VAL A 66 -2.31 0.64 -14.00
CA VAL A 66 -3.43 1.29 -13.31
C VAL A 66 -4.70 0.51 -13.62
N MET A 67 -5.49 0.19 -12.60
CA MET A 67 -6.77 -0.48 -12.80
C MET A 67 -7.90 0.52 -12.81
N ASP A 68 -8.80 0.38 -13.78
CA ASP A 68 -10.11 1.00 -13.71
C ASP A 68 -11.02 0.17 -12.79
N VAL A 69 -11.40 0.73 -11.65
CA VAL A 69 -12.11 0.01 -10.59
C VAL A 69 -13.49 -0.46 -11.05
N ASN A 70 -14.15 0.27 -11.95
CA ASN A 70 -15.49 -0.12 -12.40
C ASN A 70 -15.43 -1.29 -13.38
N THR A 71 -14.43 -1.31 -14.26
CA THR A 71 -14.33 -2.33 -15.32
C THR A 71 -13.39 -3.48 -14.99
N GLN A 72 -12.59 -3.34 -13.93
CA GLN A 72 -11.50 -4.25 -13.56
C GLN A 72 -10.47 -4.46 -14.68
N LYS A 73 -10.38 -3.50 -15.62
CA LYS A 73 -9.43 -3.53 -16.73
C LYS A 73 -8.19 -2.73 -16.40
N ASN A 74 -7.03 -3.25 -16.81
CA ASN A 74 -5.76 -2.55 -16.69
C ASN A 74 -5.59 -1.55 -17.84
N ILE A 75 -5.02 -0.40 -17.50
CA ILE A 75 -4.50 0.60 -18.42
C ILE A 75 -3.08 0.95 -17.98
N VAL A 76 -2.27 1.45 -18.91
CA VAL A 76 -0.92 1.92 -18.62
C VAL A 76 -0.91 3.44 -18.72
N MET A 77 -0.26 4.08 -17.76
CA MET A 77 0.05 5.52 -17.83
C MET A 77 1.37 5.80 -17.13
N THR A 78 1.89 7.02 -17.28
CA THR A 78 3.09 7.47 -16.59
C THR A 78 2.79 7.86 -15.13
N MET A 79 3.80 7.80 -14.26
CA MET A 79 3.69 8.32 -12.89
C MET A 79 3.32 9.80 -12.82
N LYS A 80 3.69 10.60 -13.84
CA LYS A 80 3.25 11.99 -13.97
C LYS A 80 1.75 12.10 -14.24
N GLU A 81 1.21 11.28 -15.14
CA GLU A 81 -0.23 11.24 -15.42
C GLU A 81 -1.02 10.72 -14.22
N TRP A 82 -0.51 9.70 -13.53
CA TRP A 82 -1.09 9.21 -12.28
C TRP A 82 -1.13 10.28 -11.20
N GLN A 83 -0.02 10.97 -10.95
CA GLN A 83 0.03 12.07 -9.98
C GLN A 83 -0.96 13.18 -10.35
N LYS A 84 -1.06 13.54 -11.64
CA LYS A 84 -2.05 14.52 -12.10
C LYS A 84 -3.48 14.05 -11.83
N TYR A 85 -3.81 12.79 -12.11
CA TYR A 85 -5.12 12.20 -11.81
C TYR A 85 -5.39 12.17 -10.29
N PHE A 86 -4.38 11.84 -9.48
CA PHE A 86 -4.53 11.77 -8.03
C PHE A 86 -4.79 13.14 -7.41
N ASP A 87 -4.14 14.18 -7.90
CA ASP A 87 -4.31 15.54 -7.36
C ASP A 87 -5.54 16.27 -7.93
N ASP A 88 -6.20 15.71 -8.95
CA ASP A 88 -7.41 16.29 -9.53
C ASP A 88 -8.59 16.18 -8.53
N PRO A 89 -9.19 17.30 -8.10
CA PRO A 89 -10.35 17.29 -7.20
C PRO A 89 -11.60 16.71 -7.89
N VAL A 90 -11.66 16.70 -9.22
CA VAL A 90 -12.80 16.19 -9.99
C VAL A 90 -12.37 14.97 -10.80
N ARG A 91 -12.74 13.79 -10.31
CA ARG A 91 -12.36 12.52 -10.94
C ARG A 91 -13.53 11.90 -11.70
N HIS A 92 -13.36 11.74 -13.02
CA HIS A 92 -14.37 11.10 -13.88
C HIS A 92 -14.31 9.56 -13.86
N ARG A 93 -13.18 8.99 -13.44
CA ARG A 93 -12.95 7.54 -13.34
C ARG A 93 -12.42 7.23 -11.95
N ILE A 94 -12.73 6.04 -11.45
CA ILE A 94 -12.14 5.53 -10.22
C ILE A 94 -11.02 4.59 -10.64
N LEU A 95 -9.79 5.05 -10.44
CA LEU A 95 -8.57 4.32 -10.76
C LEU A 95 -7.81 3.95 -9.48
N ASN A 96 -7.13 2.80 -9.50
CA ASN A 96 -6.24 2.37 -8.44
C ASN A 96 -4.86 1.98 -9.00
N VAL A 97 -3.84 2.04 -8.13
CA VAL A 97 -2.50 1.50 -8.37
C VAL A 97 -2.17 0.61 -7.20
N LEU A 98 -1.91 -0.67 -7.47
CA LEU A 98 -1.58 -1.68 -6.44
C LEU A 98 -0.28 -2.45 -6.73
N SER A 99 0.28 -2.29 -7.94
CA SER A 99 1.43 -3.05 -8.44
C SER A 99 2.69 -2.19 -8.65
N LEU A 100 2.79 -1.02 -8.01
CA LEU A 100 4.00 -0.18 -8.09
C LEU A 100 5.12 -0.79 -7.23
N GLU A 101 5.95 -1.60 -7.88
CA GLU A 101 7.22 -2.08 -7.36
C GLU A 101 8.28 -0.95 -7.50
N PHE A 102 9.08 -0.69 -6.47
CA PHE A 102 9.96 0.49 -6.39
C PHE A 102 11.38 0.21 -5.87
N SER A 103 11.76 -1.05 -5.67
CA SER A 103 13.16 -1.41 -5.44
C SER A 103 14.05 -0.87 -6.55
N HIS A 104 15.30 -0.54 -6.20
CA HIS A 104 16.25 0.10 -7.11
C HIS A 104 15.85 1.50 -7.61
N THR A 105 14.91 2.16 -6.93
CA THR A 105 14.64 3.60 -7.11
C THR A 105 15.21 4.39 -5.93
N LYS A 106 15.07 5.72 -5.93
CA LYS A 106 15.46 6.54 -4.77
C LYS A 106 14.54 6.40 -3.56
N LEU A 107 13.44 5.66 -3.70
CA LEU A 107 12.49 5.43 -2.62
C LEU A 107 12.92 4.28 -1.70
N ASP A 108 13.80 3.40 -2.22
CA ASP A 108 14.44 2.29 -1.51
C ASP A 108 15.66 2.78 -0.72
#